data_AF-A0A744H7G8-F1
#
_entry.id   AF-A0A744H7G8-F1
#
_cell.length_a   1.000
_cell.length_b   1.000
_cell.length_c   1.000
_cell.angle_alpha   90.00
_cell.angle_beta   90.00
_cell.angle_gamma   90.00
#
_symmetry.space_group_name_H-M   'P 1'
#
loop_
_entity.id
_entity.type
_entity.pdbx_description
1 polymer ?
#
loop_
_entity_poly.entity_id
_entity_poly.type
_entity_poly.pdbx_seq_one_letter_code
_entity_poly.pdbx_strand_id
1 'polypeptide(L)'
;MIMKEYNIFYIPFWYSQQTRFRAVTRFFSWTIIYLIPVLLSFMFLSPIVNFIYLLKSFLGILLVYNLYEIGYIYNDTETIKNEVSPTLRLGYSQLQFYERNKKTIYFFRFTIAISLTIIIFFSYENSLTFLLASWFIIPTYVVYNSVRNRLNIPLHFVLVTLRYCSPVLLFSGVNNVSVFFIMILLFPLINTFERCAENRFGLSFFKTFLLTNKKNGRYIYYMILLVGGIFCYYYFKTYVCFVFSCYAFYYMMFRFLYTQVNINV
;
A
#
# COMPACT_ATOMS: atom_id res chain seq x y z
N MET A 1 20.58 19.51 -15.21
CA MET A 1 19.53 19.72 -14.16
C MET A 1 18.14 19.31 -14.65
N ILE A 2 17.79 19.51 -15.93
CA ILE A 2 16.50 19.17 -16.55
C ILE A 2 16.18 17.66 -16.57
N MET A 3 17.17 16.77 -16.81
CA MET A 3 16.95 15.31 -16.80
C MET A 3 16.50 14.75 -15.44
N LYS A 4 16.90 15.38 -14.31
CA LYS A 4 16.53 14.89 -12.98
C LYS A 4 15.02 15.02 -12.68
N GLU A 5 14.35 16.01 -13.28
CA GLU A 5 12.92 16.25 -13.04
C GLU A 5 12.01 15.22 -13.72
N TYR A 6 12.43 14.66 -14.86
CA TYR A 6 11.58 13.77 -15.66
C TYR A 6 11.81 12.28 -15.38
N ASN A 7 12.94 11.94 -14.73
CA ASN A 7 13.23 10.58 -14.27
C ASN A 7 12.15 10.04 -13.29
N ILE A 8 11.34 10.92 -12.69
CA ILE A 8 10.19 10.56 -11.84
C ILE A 8 9.25 9.57 -12.51
N PHE A 9 9.07 9.67 -13.83
CA PHE A 9 8.11 8.83 -14.55
C PHE A 9 8.65 7.42 -14.80
N TYR A 10 9.98 7.24 -14.78
CA TYR A 10 10.62 5.99 -15.18
C TYR A 10 11.09 5.16 -13.98
N ILE A 11 11.56 5.80 -12.91
CA ILE A 11 12.15 5.11 -11.76
C ILE A 11 11.07 4.70 -10.73
N PRO A 12 10.93 3.40 -10.39
CA PRO A 12 10.06 2.95 -9.31
C PRO A 12 10.37 3.62 -7.97
N PHE A 13 9.33 3.85 -7.16
CA PHE A 13 9.35 4.59 -5.88
C PHE A 13 9.64 6.09 -5.99
N TRP A 14 10.44 6.52 -6.97
CA TRP A 14 10.81 7.92 -7.15
C TRP A 14 9.57 8.79 -7.42
N TYR A 15 8.59 8.26 -8.19
CA TYR A 15 7.32 8.94 -8.42
C TYR A 15 6.54 9.18 -7.12
N SER A 16 6.39 8.14 -6.29
CA SER A 16 5.69 8.24 -5.01
C SER A 16 6.39 9.17 -4.03
N GLN A 17 7.73 9.13 -3.97
CA GLN A 17 8.51 10.03 -3.13
C GLN A 17 8.24 11.50 -3.49
N GLN A 18 8.25 11.84 -4.78
CA GLN A 18 8.09 13.22 -5.24
C GLN A 18 6.63 13.71 -5.22
N THR A 19 5.64 12.82 -5.33
CA THR A 19 4.22 13.24 -5.40
C THR A 19 3.42 12.99 -4.13
N ARG A 20 3.78 11.97 -3.33
CA ARG A 20 3.04 11.57 -2.12
C ARG A 20 3.82 11.85 -0.83
N PHE A 21 5.13 11.64 -0.84
CA PHE A 21 5.99 11.69 0.36
C PHE A 21 6.99 12.85 0.36
N ARG A 22 6.61 14.02 -0.18
CA ARG A 22 7.51 15.19 -0.32
C ARG A 22 8.18 15.60 1.00
N ALA A 23 7.42 15.56 2.10
CA ALA A 23 7.96 15.86 3.42
C ALA A 23 8.67 14.63 4.01
N VAL A 24 9.82 14.86 4.65
CA VAL A 24 10.62 13.80 5.31
C VAL A 24 9.76 13.02 6.32
N THR A 25 8.88 13.69 7.06
CA THR A 25 7.95 13.05 8.01
C THR A 25 6.98 12.08 7.34
N ARG A 26 6.51 12.40 6.13
CA ARG A 26 5.64 11.52 5.34
C ARG A 26 6.40 10.34 4.75
N PHE A 27 7.64 10.54 4.32
CA PHE A 27 8.51 9.45 3.87
C PHE A 27 8.84 8.49 5.02
N PHE A 28 9.23 9.03 6.18
CA PHE A 28 9.49 8.23 7.37
C PHE A 28 8.25 7.44 7.83
N SER A 29 7.09 8.10 7.85
CA SER A 29 5.82 7.44 8.15
C SER A 29 5.54 6.31 7.17
N TRP A 30 5.76 6.54 5.87
CA TRP A 30 5.61 5.50 4.85
C TRP A 30 6.54 4.30 5.08
N THR A 31 7.80 4.55 5.43
CA THR A 31 8.77 3.49 5.73
C THR A 31 8.29 2.61 6.89
N ILE A 32 7.82 3.22 7.97
CA ILE A 32 7.33 2.50 9.15
C ILE A 32 5.99 1.80 8.87
N ILE A 33 5.06 2.48 8.20
CA ILE A 33 3.70 1.95 8.03
C ILE A 33 3.65 0.87 6.94
N TYR A 34 4.48 1.01 5.90
CA TYR A 34 4.42 0.17 4.72
C TYR A 34 5.70 -0.63 4.53
N LEU A 35 6.84 0.04 4.35
CA LEU A 35 8.05 -0.64 3.86
C LEU A 35 8.53 -1.73 4.82
N ILE A 36 8.70 -1.40 6.10
CA ILE A 36 9.18 -2.36 7.12
C ILE A 36 8.19 -3.53 7.31
N PRO A 37 6.89 -3.30 7.58
CA PRO A 37 5.93 -4.38 7.75
C PRO A 37 5.81 -5.29 6.52
N VAL A 38 5.87 -4.74 5.32
CA VAL A 38 5.75 -5.55 4.11
C VAL A 38 7.05 -6.31 3.82
N LEU A 39 8.22 -5.70 4.07
CA LEU A 39 9.52 -6.39 3.97
C LEU A 39 9.58 -7.61 4.90
N LEU A 40 9.02 -7.48 6.11
CA LEU A 40 9.01 -8.52 7.13
C LEU A 40 7.76 -9.41 7.09
N SER A 41 6.92 -9.32 6.05
CA SER A 41 5.66 -10.08 5.98
C SER A 41 5.88 -11.61 5.96
N PHE A 42 7.04 -12.09 5.53
CA PHE A 42 7.42 -13.51 5.61
C PHE A 42 7.42 -14.05 7.06
N MET A 43 7.56 -13.18 8.06
CA MET A 43 7.56 -13.58 9.47
C MET A 43 6.23 -14.20 9.89
N PHE A 44 5.13 -13.98 9.16
CA PHE A 44 3.88 -14.69 9.43
C PHE A 44 3.97 -16.21 9.22
N LEU A 45 4.97 -16.68 8.46
CA LEU A 45 5.07 -18.07 8.03
C LEU A 45 6.35 -18.74 8.50
N SER A 46 7.41 -17.97 8.75
CA SER A 46 8.67 -18.50 9.24
C SER A 46 9.31 -17.54 10.26
N PRO A 47 9.75 -18.05 11.43
CA PRO A 47 10.48 -17.24 12.40
C PRO A 47 11.92 -16.93 11.98
N ILE A 48 12.42 -17.57 10.93
CA ILE A 48 13.81 -17.45 10.51
C ILE A 48 13.95 -16.23 9.61
N VAL A 49 14.73 -15.25 10.08
CA VAL A 49 15.14 -14.12 9.25
C VAL A 49 16.26 -14.59 8.33
N ASN A 50 15.98 -14.61 7.03
CA ASN A 50 16.93 -14.99 5.99
C ASN A 50 17.06 -13.85 4.97
N PHE A 51 18.28 -13.55 4.55
CA PHE A 51 18.55 -12.57 3.50
C PHE A 51 17.79 -12.87 2.20
N ILE A 52 17.62 -14.15 1.85
CA ILE A 52 16.83 -14.57 0.67
C ILE A 52 15.37 -14.15 0.82
N TYR A 53 14.78 -14.24 2.02
CA TYR A 53 13.40 -13.78 2.25
C TYR A 53 13.29 -12.28 2.19
N LEU A 54 14.28 -11.54 2.71
CA LEU A 54 14.32 -10.07 2.58
C LEU A 54 14.42 -9.64 1.11
N LEU A 55 15.29 -10.28 0.32
CA LEU A 55 15.41 -10.02 -1.11
C LEU A 55 14.11 -10.36 -1.86
N LYS A 56 13.49 -11.50 -1.55
CA LYS A 56 12.20 -11.92 -2.10
C LYS A 56 11.10 -10.89 -1.80
N SER A 57 11.00 -10.42 -0.56
CA SER A 57 10.07 -9.34 -0.19
C SER A 57 10.39 -8.05 -0.95
N PHE A 58 11.65 -7.65 -1.03
CA PHE A 58 12.05 -6.42 -1.72
C PHE A 58 11.65 -6.44 -3.20
N LEU A 59 11.91 -7.54 -3.92
CA LEU A 59 11.48 -7.72 -5.30
C LEU A 59 9.94 -7.66 -5.42
N GLY A 60 9.23 -8.27 -4.47
CA GLY A 60 7.77 -8.20 -4.41
C GLY A 60 7.25 -6.77 -4.25
N ILE A 61 7.83 -6.00 -3.33
CA ILE A 61 7.48 -4.60 -3.11
C ILE A 61 7.79 -3.76 -4.35
N LEU A 62 8.95 -3.98 -4.99
CA LEU A 62 9.35 -3.27 -6.19
C LEU A 62 8.35 -3.49 -7.35
N LEU A 63 7.91 -4.74 -7.57
CA LEU A 63 6.88 -5.05 -8.57
C LEU A 63 5.55 -4.37 -8.24
N VAL A 64 5.07 -4.54 -7.00
CA VAL A 64 3.81 -3.95 -6.53
C VAL A 64 3.83 -2.43 -6.66
N TYR A 65 4.92 -1.76 -6.26
CA TYR A 65 5.04 -0.30 -6.38
C TYR A 65 5.09 0.15 -7.82
N ASN A 66 5.83 -0.56 -8.66
CA ASN A 66 5.91 -0.20 -10.07
C ASN A 66 4.52 -0.24 -10.74
N LEU A 67 3.75 -1.30 -10.50
CA LEU A 67 2.38 -1.44 -11.02
C LEU A 67 1.42 -0.41 -10.40
N TYR A 68 1.56 -0.17 -9.10
CA TYR A 68 0.72 0.78 -8.38
C TYR A 68 1.01 2.25 -8.77
N GLU A 69 2.26 2.57 -9.09
CA GLU A 69 2.68 3.89 -9.59
C GLU A 69 2.20 4.15 -11.02
N ILE A 70 2.03 3.14 -11.87
CA ILE A 70 1.36 3.30 -13.18
C ILE A 70 -0.04 3.89 -12.97
N GLY A 71 -0.79 3.35 -12.00
CA GLY A 71 -2.11 3.86 -11.64
C GLY A 71 -2.08 5.29 -11.08
N TYR A 72 -1.06 5.64 -10.29
CA TYR A 72 -0.85 7.01 -9.81
C TYR A 72 -0.50 7.99 -10.93
N ILE A 73 0.39 7.61 -11.84
CA ILE A 73 0.74 8.43 -13.00
C ILE A 73 -0.52 8.73 -13.79
N TYR A 74 -1.30 7.70 -14.15
CA TYR A 74 -2.55 7.87 -14.87
C TYR A 74 -3.56 8.76 -14.12
N ASN A 75 -3.68 8.56 -12.79
CA ASN A 75 -4.55 9.37 -11.97
C ASN A 75 -4.14 10.86 -11.98
N ASP A 76 -2.85 11.14 -11.91
CA ASP A 76 -2.32 12.50 -11.76
C ASP A 76 -2.12 13.22 -13.10
N THR A 77 -2.30 12.54 -14.23
CA THR A 77 -2.12 13.13 -15.58
C THR A 77 -3.37 13.05 -16.44
N GLU A 78 -4.05 11.91 -16.52
CA GLU A 78 -5.21 11.72 -17.39
C GLU A 78 -6.52 11.94 -16.66
N THR A 79 -6.65 11.37 -15.46
CA THR A 79 -7.87 11.45 -14.65
C THR A 79 -8.20 12.89 -14.25
N ILE A 80 -7.19 13.69 -13.88
CA ILE A 80 -7.38 15.09 -13.50
C ILE A 80 -8.04 15.95 -14.59
N LYS A 81 -7.92 15.57 -15.87
CA LYS A 81 -8.51 16.33 -16.99
C LYS A 81 -10.04 16.27 -16.99
N ASN A 82 -10.60 15.24 -16.35
CA ASN A 82 -12.04 15.01 -16.26
C ASN A 82 -12.62 15.52 -14.93
N GLU A 83 -11.82 16.17 -14.09
CA GLU A 83 -12.23 16.66 -12.77
C GLU A 83 -12.54 18.16 -12.81
N VAL A 84 -13.59 18.57 -12.11
CA VAL A 84 -13.97 20.00 -11.98
C VAL A 84 -12.92 20.77 -11.15
N SER A 85 -12.36 20.12 -10.12
CA SER A 85 -11.38 20.72 -9.21
C SER A 85 -10.27 19.72 -8.87
N PRO A 86 -9.33 19.45 -9.80
CA PRO A 86 -8.33 18.41 -9.63
C PRO A 86 -7.29 18.77 -8.56
N THR A 87 -6.81 17.75 -7.85
CA THR A 87 -5.65 17.90 -6.97
C THR A 87 -4.36 17.78 -7.80
N LEU A 88 -3.73 18.92 -8.09
CA LEU A 88 -2.49 18.95 -8.87
C LEU A 88 -1.29 18.51 -8.01
N ARG A 89 -0.65 17.41 -8.44
CA ARG A 89 0.55 16.85 -7.79
C ARG A 89 1.82 16.95 -8.63
N LEU A 90 1.66 17.31 -9.90
CA LEU A 90 2.74 17.53 -10.86
C LEU A 90 2.75 18.99 -11.27
N GLY A 91 3.94 19.51 -11.59
CA GLY A 91 4.10 20.83 -12.19
C GLY A 91 3.72 20.84 -13.67
N TYR A 92 3.52 22.03 -14.22
CA TYR A 92 3.15 22.20 -15.64
C TYR A 92 4.16 21.59 -16.62
N SER A 93 5.47 21.79 -16.37
CA SER A 93 6.54 21.19 -17.19
C SER A 93 6.51 19.66 -17.21
N GLN A 94 6.20 19.05 -16.07
CA GLN A 94 6.08 17.60 -15.92
C GLN A 94 4.85 17.05 -16.67
N LEU A 95 3.72 17.76 -16.64
CA LEU A 95 2.53 17.42 -17.41
C LEU A 95 2.81 17.52 -18.92
N GLN A 96 3.47 18.59 -19.36
CA GLN A 96 3.85 18.75 -20.76
C GLN A 96 4.83 17.66 -21.24
N PHE A 97 5.80 17.30 -20.39
CA PHE A 97 6.70 16.18 -20.66
C PHE A 97 5.93 14.86 -20.78
N TYR A 98 5.00 14.60 -19.86
CA TYR A 98 4.16 13.41 -19.88
C TYR A 98 3.36 13.32 -21.20
N GLU A 99 2.70 14.40 -21.64
CA GLU A 99 1.90 14.36 -22.88
C GLU A 99 2.74 13.99 -24.10
N ARG A 100 3.98 14.47 -24.16
CA ARG A 100 4.92 14.18 -25.24
C ARG A 100 5.46 12.74 -25.19
N ASN A 101 5.51 12.12 -24.01
CA ASN A 101 6.26 10.86 -23.78
C ASN A 101 5.43 9.71 -23.18
N LYS A 102 4.10 9.86 -23.01
CA LYS A 102 3.27 8.89 -22.27
C LYS A 102 3.42 7.45 -22.74
N LYS A 103 3.50 7.20 -24.05
CA LYS A 103 3.73 5.85 -24.61
C LYS A 103 5.04 5.25 -24.10
N THR A 104 6.13 6.02 -24.13
CA THR A 104 7.45 5.60 -23.66
C THR A 104 7.47 5.36 -22.15
N ILE A 105 6.80 6.22 -21.37
CA ILE A 105 6.68 6.08 -19.91
C ILE A 105 6.02 4.74 -19.56
N TYR A 106 4.84 4.46 -20.13
CA TYR A 106 4.12 3.22 -19.84
C TYR A 106 4.87 2.01 -20.37
N PHE A 107 5.44 2.07 -21.58
CA PHE A 107 6.26 0.99 -22.13
C PHE A 107 7.39 0.62 -21.17
N PHE A 108 8.17 1.60 -20.70
CA PHE A 108 9.27 1.34 -19.77
C PHE A 108 8.80 0.75 -18.44
N ARG A 109 7.71 1.27 -17.87
CA ARG A 109 7.13 0.75 -16.62
C ARG A 109 6.63 -0.68 -16.77
N PHE A 110 5.99 -1.02 -17.89
CA PHE A 110 5.57 -2.39 -18.17
C PHE A 110 6.75 -3.31 -18.43
N THR A 111 7.80 -2.85 -19.11
CA THR A 111 9.05 -3.63 -19.27
C THR A 111 9.64 -3.98 -17.91
N ILE A 112 9.77 -3.02 -16.98
CA ILE A 112 10.22 -3.31 -15.60
C ILE A 112 9.31 -4.33 -14.93
N ALA A 113 7.98 -4.16 -15.01
CA ALA A 113 7.03 -5.09 -14.39
C ALA A 113 7.16 -6.51 -14.94
N ILE A 114 7.31 -6.65 -16.26
CA ILE A 114 7.48 -7.95 -16.94
C ILE A 114 8.82 -8.58 -16.55
N SER A 115 9.92 -7.82 -16.56
CA SER A 115 11.22 -8.32 -16.14
C SER A 115 11.19 -8.82 -14.69
N LEU A 116 10.60 -8.06 -13.76
CA LEU A 116 10.43 -8.49 -12.37
C LEU A 116 9.52 -9.72 -12.25
N THR A 117 8.44 -9.79 -13.05
CA THR A 117 7.55 -10.95 -13.10
C THR A 117 8.31 -12.21 -13.52
N ILE A 118 9.12 -12.13 -14.58
CA ILE A 118 9.95 -13.23 -15.07
C ILE A 118 10.94 -13.66 -13.98
N ILE A 119 11.68 -12.72 -13.40
CA ILE A 119 12.66 -13.01 -12.33
C ILE A 119 11.98 -13.72 -11.16
N ILE A 120 10.85 -13.20 -10.67
CA ILE A 120 10.13 -13.78 -9.53
C ILE A 120 9.56 -15.16 -9.86
N PHE A 121 8.98 -15.33 -11.06
CA PHE A 121 8.36 -16.59 -11.48
C PHE A 121 9.37 -17.74 -11.54
N PHE A 122 10.55 -17.49 -12.12
CA PHE A 122 11.58 -18.51 -12.25
C PHE A 122 12.44 -18.70 -10.99
N SER A 123 12.56 -17.68 -10.13
CA SER A 123 13.40 -17.77 -8.92
C SER A 123 12.66 -18.35 -7.70
N TYR A 124 11.33 -18.25 -7.66
CA TYR A 124 10.56 -18.57 -6.46
C TYR A 124 9.32 -19.42 -6.77
N GLU A 125 9.26 -20.58 -6.13
CA GLU A 125 8.08 -21.44 -6.14
C GLU A 125 6.85 -20.75 -5.52
N ASN A 126 5.66 -21.19 -5.94
CA ASN A 126 4.36 -20.69 -5.47
C ASN A 126 4.12 -19.18 -5.66
N SER A 127 4.93 -18.51 -6.50
CA SER A 127 4.83 -17.07 -6.77
C SER A 127 3.63 -16.67 -7.62
N LEU A 128 2.96 -17.61 -8.31
CA LEU A 128 1.87 -17.32 -9.25
C LEU A 128 0.72 -16.53 -8.60
N THR A 129 0.30 -16.89 -7.39
CA THR A 129 -0.79 -16.19 -6.67
C THR A 129 -0.45 -14.72 -6.40
N PHE A 130 0.77 -14.45 -5.96
CA PHE A 130 1.30 -13.10 -5.79
C PHE A 130 1.35 -12.34 -7.11
N LEU A 131 1.84 -12.97 -8.18
CA LEU A 131 1.96 -12.33 -9.49
C LEU A 131 0.59 -11.93 -10.03
N LEU A 132 -0.40 -12.83 -9.95
CA LEU A 132 -1.78 -12.54 -10.32
C LEU A 132 -2.35 -11.38 -9.49
N ALA A 133 -2.20 -11.42 -8.17
CA ALA A 133 -2.65 -10.35 -7.28
C ALA A 133 -1.97 -9.01 -7.57
N SER A 134 -0.68 -9.02 -7.89
CA SER A 134 0.09 -7.82 -8.23
C SER A 134 -0.38 -7.22 -9.55
N TRP A 135 -0.54 -8.04 -10.60
CA TRP A 135 -1.04 -7.58 -11.90
C TRP A 135 -2.49 -7.12 -11.84
N PHE A 136 -3.29 -7.67 -10.93
CA PHE A 136 -4.67 -7.22 -10.70
C PHE A 136 -4.78 -5.77 -10.19
N ILE A 137 -3.68 -5.15 -9.74
CA ILE A 137 -3.62 -3.73 -9.40
C ILE A 137 -3.99 -2.84 -10.61
N ILE A 138 -3.53 -3.19 -11.82
CA ILE A 138 -3.77 -2.41 -13.03
C ILE A 138 -5.27 -2.32 -13.38
N PRO A 139 -6.00 -3.44 -13.61
CA PRO A 139 -7.43 -3.36 -13.90
C PRO A 139 -8.21 -2.73 -12.74
N THR A 140 -7.82 -3.00 -11.48
CA THR A 140 -8.46 -2.34 -10.32
C THR A 140 -8.30 -0.81 -10.40
N TYR A 141 -7.12 -0.31 -10.79
CA TYR A 141 -6.90 1.12 -10.97
C TYR A 141 -7.71 1.71 -12.13
N VAL A 142 -7.85 0.98 -13.23
CA VAL A 142 -8.67 1.42 -14.37
C VAL A 142 -10.11 1.65 -13.92
N VAL A 143 -10.69 0.69 -13.19
CA VAL A 143 -12.06 0.81 -12.65
C VAL A 143 -12.14 1.88 -11.56
N TYR A 144 -11.16 1.94 -10.66
CA TYR A 144 -11.09 2.98 -9.62
C TYR A 144 -11.04 4.39 -10.21
N ASN A 145 -10.26 4.59 -11.27
CA ASN A 145 -10.09 5.86 -11.95
C ASN A 145 -11.29 6.23 -12.84
N SER A 146 -12.18 5.31 -13.20
CA SER A 146 -13.42 5.64 -13.91
C SER A 146 -14.58 5.99 -12.97
N VAL A 147 -14.52 5.55 -11.72
CA VAL A 147 -15.61 5.72 -10.74
C VAL A 147 -15.38 6.91 -9.81
N ARG A 148 -16.37 7.82 -9.72
CA ARG A 148 -16.33 9.02 -8.86
C ARG A 148 -17.39 9.06 -7.75
N ASN A 149 -18.25 8.04 -7.68
CA ASN A 149 -19.27 7.93 -6.64
C ASN A 149 -18.77 7.11 -5.43
N ARG A 150 -19.68 6.70 -4.55
CA ARG A 150 -19.38 5.92 -3.33
C ARG A 150 -18.72 4.56 -3.62
N LEU A 151 -18.86 3.99 -4.81
CA LEU A 151 -18.17 2.75 -5.22
C LEU A 151 -16.64 2.92 -5.29
N ASN A 152 -16.14 4.17 -5.27
CA ASN A 152 -14.72 4.46 -5.10
C ASN A 152 -14.16 3.92 -3.77
N ILE A 153 -14.98 3.82 -2.71
CA ILE A 153 -14.56 3.29 -1.39
C ILE A 153 -14.16 1.80 -1.46
N PRO A 154 -15.03 0.87 -1.90
CA PRO A 154 -14.65 -0.53 -2.00
C PRO A 154 -13.51 -0.76 -3.01
N LEU A 155 -13.46 0.00 -4.11
CA LEU A 155 -12.34 -0.09 -5.07
C LEU A 155 -11.01 0.36 -4.44
N HIS A 156 -11.03 1.42 -3.64
CA HIS A 156 -9.87 1.85 -2.86
C HIS A 156 -9.45 0.79 -1.84
N PHE A 157 -10.40 0.16 -1.16
CA PHE A 157 -10.12 -0.95 -0.24
C PHE A 157 -9.40 -2.10 -0.97
N VAL A 158 -9.88 -2.50 -2.15
CA VAL A 158 -9.22 -3.52 -2.98
C VAL A 158 -7.79 -3.08 -3.34
N LEU A 159 -7.60 -1.85 -3.83
CA LEU A 159 -6.26 -1.33 -4.17
C LEU A 159 -5.28 -1.36 -2.98
N VAL A 160 -5.74 -0.95 -1.79
CA VAL A 160 -4.92 -0.93 -0.58
C VAL A 160 -4.62 -2.36 -0.13
N THR A 161 -5.61 -3.25 -0.18
CA THR A 161 -5.43 -4.68 0.12
C THR A 161 -4.40 -5.32 -0.81
N LEU A 162 -4.52 -5.12 -2.13
CA LEU A 162 -3.53 -5.64 -3.08
C LEU A 162 -2.13 -5.09 -2.78
N ARG A 163 -1.99 -3.79 -2.52
CA ARG A 163 -0.69 -3.16 -2.24
C ARG A 163 -0.02 -3.66 -0.95
N TYR A 164 -0.80 -3.82 0.12
CA TYR A 164 -0.27 -4.14 1.46
C TYR A 164 -0.21 -5.64 1.74
N CYS A 165 -1.17 -6.41 1.24
CA CYS A 165 -1.33 -7.81 1.58
C CYS A 165 -0.79 -8.74 0.50
N SER A 166 -0.75 -8.35 -0.79
CA SER A 166 -0.25 -9.28 -1.82
C SER A 166 1.17 -9.78 -1.56
N PRO A 167 2.14 -9.00 -1.04
CA PRO A 167 3.52 -9.49 -0.88
C PRO A 167 3.65 -10.70 0.04
N VAL A 168 2.72 -10.92 0.99
CA VAL A 168 2.75 -12.14 1.82
C VAL A 168 2.45 -13.40 1.01
N LEU A 169 1.72 -13.26 -0.11
CA LEU A 169 1.40 -14.37 -1.02
C LEU A 169 2.63 -14.97 -1.68
N LEU A 170 3.73 -14.21 -1.78
CA LEU A 170 5.02 -14.74 -2.23
C LEU A 170 5.51 -15.88 -1.34
N PHE A 171 5.14 -15.86 -0.06
CA PHE A 171 5.58 -16.84 0.93
C PHE A 171 4.49 -17.86 1.23
N SER A 172 3.22 -17.43 1.29
CA SER A 172 2.10 -18.30 1.67
C SER A 172 1.64 -19.24 0.55
N GLY A 173 1.78 -18.80 -0.71
CA GLY A 173 1.11 -19.43 -1.84
C GLY A 173 -0.41 -19.55 -1.62
N VAL A 174 -1.02 -20.56 -2.25
CA VAL A 174 -2.45 -20.90 -2.09
C VAL A 174 -2.75 -21.52 -0.71
N ASN A 175 -1.76 -22.17 -0.09
CA ASN A 175 -2.00 -23.01 1.08
C ASN A 175 -2.29 -22.19 2.36
N ASN A 176 -1.75 -20.97 2.48
CA ASN A 176 -1.89 -20.13 3.67
C ASN A 176 -2.53 -18.77 3.37
N VAL A 177 -3.57 -18.75 2.52
CA VAL A 177 -4.32 -17.53 2.15
C VAL A 177 -5.00 -16.87 3.37
N SER A 178 -5.22 -17.60 4.46
CA SER A 178 -5.71 -17.02 5.72
C SER A 178 -4.86 -15.86 6.22
N VAL A 179 -3.54 -15.90 6.04
CA VAL A 179 -2.61 -14.83 6.43
C VAL A 179 -2.90 -13.53 5.66
N PHE A 180 -3.22 -13.64 4.37
CA PHE A 180 -3.62 -12.49 3.55
C PHE A 180 -4.85 -11.79 4.14
N PHE A 181 -5.87 -12.54 4.56
CA PHE A 181 -7.07 -11.99 5.19
C PHE A 181 -6.79 -11.39 6.57
N ILE A 182 -5.91 -12.01 7.36
CA ILE A 182 -5.50 -11.47 8.66
C ILE A 182 -4.80 -10.11 8.48
N MET A 183 -3.94 -9.97 7.46
CA MET A 183 -3.25 -8.69 7.17
C MET A 183 -4.21 -7.56 6.78
N ILE A 184 -5.41 -7.85 6.27
CA ILE A 184 -6.44 -6.83 5.99
C ILE A 184 -6.80 -6.06 7.27
N LEU A 185 -6.83 -6.75 8.41
CA LEU A 185 -7.10 -6.11 9.70
C LEU A 185 -6.00 -5.12 10.06
N LEU A 186 -4.73 -5.39 9.74
CA LEU A 186 -3.63 -4.53 10.17
C LEU A 186 -3.60 -3.16 9.49
N PHE A 187 -4.02 -3.04 8.23
CA PHE A 187 -3.94 -1.74 7.56
C PHE A 187 -5.10 -1.43 6.61
N PRO A 188 -5.46 -2.28 5.64
CA PRO A 188 -6.54 -1.96 4.70
C PRO A 188 -7.88 -1.60 5.37
N LEU A 189 -8.25 -2.28 6.45
CA LEU A 189 -9.54 -2.07 7.13
C LEU A 189 -9.64 -0.69 7.78
N ILE A 190 -8.70 -0.34 8.68
CA ILE A 190 -8.71 0.97 9.36
C ILE A 190 -8.57 2.12 8.36
N ASN A 191 -7.77 1.93 7.31
CA ASN A 191 -7.61 2.93 6.25
C ASN A 191 -8.92 3.14 5.46
N THR A 192 -9.75 2.10 5.34
CA THR A 192 -11.07 2.21 4.71
C THR A 192 -12.05 2.95 5.60
N PHE A 193 -12.06 2.68 6.91
CA PHE A 193 -12.91 3.41 7.85
C PHE A 193 -12.63 4.91 7.81
N GLU A 194 -11.36 5.32 7.82
CA GLU A 194 -11.00 6.73 7.69
C GLU A 194 -11.41 7.35 6.35
N ARG A 195 -11.33 6.57 5.26
CA ARG A 195 -11.79 7.01 3.94
C ARG A 195 -13.30 7.24 3.92
N CYS A 196 -14.08 6.39 4.60
CA CYS A 196 -15.52 6.54 4.75
C CYS A 196 -15.90 7.82 5.52
N ALA A 197 -15.04 8.32 6.41
CA ALA A 197 -15.28 9.54 7.17
C ALA A 197 -15.09 10.83 6.35
N GLU A 198 -14.56 10.76 5.13
CA GLU A 198 -14.38 11.94 4.28
C GLU A 198 -15.72 12.56 3.88
N ASN A 199 -15.80 13.90 3.99
CA ASN A 199 -17.03 14.65 3.74
C ASN A 199 -17.66 14.37 2.38
N ARG A 200 -16.85 14.13 1.34
CA ARG A 200 -17.31 13.85 -0.03
C ARG A 200 -18.21 12.62 -0.19
N PHE A 201 -18.17 11.68 0.77
CA PHE A 201 -19.00 10.48 0.71
C PHE A 201 -20.35 10.61 1.44
N GLY A 202 -20.48 11.61 2.32
CA GLY A 202 -21.72 11.89 3.03
C GLY A 202 -22.16 10.81 4.02
N LEU A 203 -21.22 10.01 4.56
CA LEU A 203 -21.52 8.95 5.51
C LEU A 203 -21.40 9.48 6.95
N SER A 204 -22.51 9.93 7.54
CA SER A 204 -22.53 10.56 8.87
C SER A 204 -22.00 9.67 9.99
N PHE A 205 -22.34 8.36 9.97
CA PHE A 205 -21.89 7.38 10.95
C PHE A 205 -20.36 7.36 11.11
N PHE A 206 -19.62 7.34 9.99
CA PHE A 206 -18.17 7.28 10.02
C PHE A 206 -17.52 8.60 10.42
N LYS A 207 -18.24 9.73 10.45
CA LYS A 207 -17.68 11.01 10.93
C LYS A 207 -17.55 11.06 12.45
N THR A 208 -18.45 10.38 13.17
CA THR A 208 -18.48 10.36 14.64
C THR A 208 -17.91 9.07 15.23
N PHE A 209 -17.63 8.07 14.40
CA PHE A 209 -17.07 6.80 14.84
C PHE A 209 -15.67 6.98 15.46
N LEU A 210 -15.46 6.42 16.66
CA LEU A 210 -14.22 6.60 17.44
C LEU A 210 -12.96 6.26 16.63
N LEU A 211 -13.01 5.18 15.82
CA LEU A 211 -11.85 4.68 15.09
C LEU A 211 -11.50 5.49 13.84
N THR A 212 -12.39 6.36 13.35
CA THR A 212 -12.09 7.24 12.21
C THR A 212 -11.40 8.54 12.62
N ASN A 213 -11.24 8.79 13.92
CA ASN A 213 -10.49 9.93 14.41
C ASN A 213 -9.01 9.80 13.99
N LYS A 214 -8.54 10.72 13.13
CA LYS A 214 -7.18 10.67 12.57
C LYS A 214 -6.06 10.76 13.60
N LYS A 215 -6.33 11.41 14.75
CA LYS A 215 -5.36 11.51 15.85
C LYS A 215 -5.39 10.23 16.68
N ASN A 216 -6.54 9.93 17.27
CA ASN A 216 -6.63 8.91 18.32
C ASN A 216 -7.16 7.55 17.85
N GLY A 217 -7.97 7.51 16.79
CA GLY A 217 -8.69 6.31 16.35
C GLY A 217 -7.76 5.17 15.96
N ARG A 218 -6.64 5.46 15.28
CA ARG A 218 -5.67 4.43 14.88
C ARG A 218 -5.00 3.74 16.06
N TYR A 219 -4.58 4.46 17.11
CA TYR A 219 -3.93 3.80 18.25
C TYR A 219 -4.92 2.90 18.99
N ILE A 220 -6.19 3.35 19.15
CA ILE A 220 -7.25 2.56 19.80
C ILE A 220 -7.53 1.30 18.98
N TYR A 221 -7.59 1.44 17.66
CA TYR A 221 -7.76 0.31 16.76
C TYR A 221 -6.67 -0.75 16.95
N TYR A 222 -5.41 -0.33 16.97
CA TYR A 222 -4.28 -1.25 17.16
C TYR A 222 -4.22 -1.85 18.57
N MET A 223 -4.65 -1.12 19.60
CA MET A 223 -4.87 -1.67 20.94
C MET A 223 -5.89 -2.82 20.93
N ILE A 224 -7.04 -2.64 20.26
CA ILE A 224 -8.06 -3.69 20.14
C ILE A 224 -7.49 -4.90 19.40
N LEU A 225 -6.77 -4.70 18.29
CA LEU A 225 -6.13 -5.80 17.57
C LEU A 225 -5.05 -6.51 18.40
N LEU A 226 -4.29 -5.78 19.21
CA LEU A 226 -3.28 -6.36 20.09
C LEU A 226 -3.92 -7.26 21.15
N VAL A 227 -4.96 -6.78 21.84
CA VAL A 227 -5.68 -7.57 22.84
C VAL A 227 -6.31 -8.81 22.20
N GLY A 228 -6.98 -8.65 21.05
CA GLY A 228 -7.55 -9.76 20.29
C GLY A 228 -6.49 -10.75 19.81
N GLY A 229 -5.35 -10.26 19.33
CA GLY A 229 -4.22 -11.07 18.89
C GLY A 229 -3.62 -11.90 20.03
N ILE A 230 -3.39 -11.29 21.19
CA ILE A 230 -2.87 -11.97 22.39
C ILE A 230 -3.85 -13.03 22.88
N PHE A 231 -5.15 -12.70 22.90
CA PHE A 231 -6.20 -13.66 23.26
C PHE A 231 -6.23 -14.86 22.30
N CYS A 232 -6.19 -14.61 20.99
CA CYS A 232 -6.11 -15.67 19.98
C CYS A 232 -4.83 -16.50 20.14
N TYR A 233 -3.68 -15.87 20.44
CA TYR A 233 -2.45 -16.60 20.69
C TYR A 233 -2.55 -17.48 21.95
N TYR A 234 -3.14 -16.98 23.03
CA TYR A 234 -3.36 -17.76 24.25
C TYR A 234 -4.22 -19.00 24.00
N TYR A 235 -5.31 -18.87 23.22
CA TYR A 235 -6.24 -19.96 22.96
C TYR A 235 -5.73 -20.95 21.89
N PHE A 236 -5.31 -20.44 20.73
CA PHE A 236 -4.93 -21.28 19.59
C PHE A 236 -3.44 -21.66 19.58
N LYS A 237 -2.59 -20.95 20.32
CA LYS A 237 -1.13 -21.16 20.41
C LYS A 237 -0.41 -21.18 19.05
N THR A 238 -0.98 -20.51 18.04
CA THR A 238 -0.40 -20.47 16.69
C THR A 238 0.63 -19.35 16.54
N TYR A 239 1.70 -19.64 15.81
CA TYR A 239 2.76 -18.67 15.52
C TYR A 239 2.23 -17.44 14.76
N VAL A 240 1.26 -17.63 13.86
CA VAL A 240 0.60 -16.54 13.10
C VAL A 240 -0.05 -15.52 14.04
N CYS A 241 -0.73 -15.96 15.11
CA CYS A 241 -1.36 -15.06 16.08
C CYS A 241 -0.32 -14.28 16.91
N PHE A 242 0.81 -14.91 17.24
CA PHE A 242 1.93 -14.21 17.88
C PHE A 242 2.47 -13.09 16.98
N VAL A 243 2.79 -13.40 15.72
CA VAL A 243 3.30 -12.41 14.75
C VAL A 243 2.30 -11.30 14.51
N PHE A 244 1.01 -11.62 14.37
CA PHE A 244 -0.06 -10.64 14.27
C PHE A 244 -0.06 -9.67 15.46
N SER A 245 0.10 -10.20 16.68
CA SER A 245 0.17 -9.40 17.90
C SER A 245 1.39 -8.47 17.90
N CYS A 246 2.55 -8.96 17.45
CA CYS A 246 3.75 -8.13 17.28
C CYS A 246 3.51 -6.98 16.28
N TYR A 247 2.83 -7.24 15.16
CA TYR A 247 2.48 -6.20 14.19
C TYR A 247 1.48 -5.19 14.77
N ALA A 248 0.46 -5.66 15.48
CA ALA A 248 -0.51 -4.78 16.14
C ALA A 248 0.18 -3.87 17.17
N PHE A 249 1.07 -4.44 17.99
CA PHE A 249 1.88 -3.67 18.94
C PHE A 249 2.80 -2.65 18.23
N TYR A 250 3.48 -3.06 17.16
CA TYR A 250 4.35 -2.20 16.37
C TYR A 250 3.59 -0.97 15.83
N TYR A 251 2.44 -1.19 15.19
CA TYR A 251 1.62 -0.10 14.67
C TYR A 251 1.04 0.77 15.78
N MET A 252 0.62 0.17 16.89
CA MET A 252 0.11 0.87 18.06
C MET A 252 1.16 1.82 18.63
N MET A 253 2.37 1.33 18.86
CA MET A 253 3.48 2.13 19.41
C MET A 253 3.82 3.29 18.49
N PHE A 254 3.96 3.05 17.18
CA PHE A 254 4.20 4.13 16.25
C PHE A 254 3.09 5.19 16.27
N ARG A 255 1.82 4.78 16.29
CA ARG A 255 0.69 5.72 16.32
C ARG A 255 0.61 6.47 17.63
N PHE A 256 0.84 5.82 18.75
CA PHE A 256 0.88 6.46 20.05
C PHE A 256 1.97 7.53 20.09
N LEU A 257 3.21 7.19 19.71
CA LEU A 257 4.31 8.16 19.65
C LEU A 257 3.98 9.32 18.70
N TYR A 258 3.42 9.03 17.53
CA TYR A 258 2.98 10.05 16.57
C TYR A 258 1.92 11.00 17.15
N THR A 259 1.04 10.54 18.04
CA THR A 259 0.07 11.44 18.70
C THR A 259 0.67 12.34 19.77
N GLN A 260 1.77 11.92 20.39
CA GLN A 260 2.46 12.69 21.44
C GLN A 260 3.33 13.79 20.84
N VAL A 261 4.00 13.48 19.73
CA VAL A 261 4.70 14.51 18.96
C VAL A 261 3.60 15.31 18.25
N ASN A 262 3.24 16.48 18.78
CA ASN A 262 2.36 17.46 18.12
C ASN A 262 3.01 17.99 16.82
N ILE A 263 3.28 17.11 15.86
CA ILE A 263 3.63 17.52 14.51
C ILE A 263 2.30 17.95 13.90
N ASN A 264 2.00 19.24 14.05
CA ASN A 264 0.96 19.91 13.29
C ASN A 264 1.27 19.70 11.79
N VAL A 265 0.59 18.74 11.16
CA VAL A 265 0.58 18.52 9.71
C VAL A 265 -0.86 18.46 9.24
#